data_AF-A0A973UU54-F1
#
_entry.id   AF-A0A973UU54-F1
#
_cell.length_a   1.000
_cell.length_b   1.000
_cell.length_c   1.000
_cell.angle_alpha   90.00
_cell.angle_beta   90.00
_cell.angle_gamma   90.00
#
_symmetry.space_group_name_H-M   'P 1'
#
loop_
_entity.id
_entity.type
_entity.pdbx_description
1 polymer ?
#
loop_
_entity_poly.entity_id
_entity_poly.type
_entity_poly.pdbx_seq_one_letter_code
_entity_poly.pdbx_strand_id
1 'polypeptide(L)'
;MLGLAVAAALTGCASTQEPEVERVATAFEDTTGDAQARCELLAPNTLAALEENESEPCVEAIRSLPLEAGEVESVEVWGRNAQVRTTGDTLFLSQTDAGWRITAAACQPNGDAPYDCEVQAG
;
A
#
# COMPACT_ATOMS: atom_id res chain seq x y z
N MET A 1 -38.96 -15.97 33.05
CA MET A 1 -37.87 -16.78 32.47
C MET A 1 -36.99 -15.83 31.67
N LEU A 2 -35.78 -15.56 32.16
CA LEU A 2 -34.81 -14.65 31.54
C LEU A 2 -34.27 -15.30 30.26
N GLY A 3 -34.57 -14.72 29.10
CA GLY A 3 -34.00 -15.14 27.81
C GLY A 3 -32.58 -14.60 27.69
N LEU A 4 -31.58 -15.48 27.79
CA LEU A 4 -30.18 -15.15 27.49
C LEU A 4 -30.03 -14.90 25.99
N ALA A 5 -29.88 -13.64 25.61
CA ALA A 5 -29.44 -13.28 24.26
C ALA A 5 -27.93 -13.56 24.16
N VAL A 6 -27.58 -14.66 23.49
CA VAL A 6 -26.19 -14.98 23.16
C VAL A 6 -25.82 -14.20 21.90
N ALA A 7 -25.31 -12.99 22.08
CA ALA A 7 -24.71 -12.23 20.99
C ALA A 7 -23.36 -12.87 20.65
N ALA A 8 -23.33 -13.69 19.59
CA ALA A 8 -22.09 -14.20 19.01
C ALA A 8 -21.36 -13.03 18.34
N ALA A 9 -20.38 -12.46 19.03
CA ALA A 9 -19.44 -11.54 18.41
C ALA A 9 -18.55 -12.34 17.46
N LEU A 10 -18.77 -12.19 16.15
CA LEU A 10 -17.86 -12.66 15.11
C LEU A 10 -16.60 -11.78 15.15
N THR A 11 -15.65 -12.09 16.03
CA THR A 11 -14.30 -11.52 15.92
C THR A 11 -13.62 -12.22 14.75
N GLY A 12 -13.75 -11.64 13.56
CA GLY A 12 -13.01 -12.09 12.38
C GLY A 12 -11.51 -12.07 12.69
N CYS A 13 -10.80 -13.11 12.26
CA CYS A 13 -9.34 -13.19 12.33
C CYS A 13 -8.72 -12.20 11.34
N ALA A 14 -8.91 -10.89 11.54
CA ALA A 14 -8.11 -9.87 10.88
C ALA A 14 -6.66 -10.09 11.33
N SER A 15 -5.73 -10.18 10.39
CA SER A 15 -4.33 -10.35 10.74
C SER A 15 -3.89 -9.14 11.56
N THR A 16 -3.09 -9.35 12.61
CA THR A 16 -2.57 -8.24 13.44
C THR A 16 -1.69 -7.26 12.66
N GLN A 17 -1.39 -7.56 11.39
CA GLN A 17 -0.57 -6.77 10.50
C GLN A 17 -1.39 -5.85 9.58
N GLU A 18 -2.66 -6.18 9.29
CA GLU A 18 -3.54 -5.39 8.41
C GLU A 18 -3.58 -3.89 8.78
N PRO A 19 -3.77 -3.49 10.06
CA PRO A 19 -3.84 -2.07 10.41
C PRO A 19 -2.52 -1.30 10.20
N GLU A 20 -1.38 -2.00 10.15
CA GLU A 20 -0.08 -1.40 9.82
C GLU A 20 0.07 -1.21 8.31
N VAL A 21 -0.29 -2.24 7.55
CA VAL A 21 -0.25 -2.24 6.08
C VAL A 21 -1.14 -1.14 5.53
N GLU A 22 -2.38 -1.04 6.03
CA GLU A 22 -3.34 -0.01 5.63
C GLU A 22 -2.80 1.40 5.88
N ARG A 23 -2.16 1.62 7.03
CA ARG A 23 -1.61 2.93 7.39
C ARG A 23 -0.43 3.33 6.51
N VAL A 24 0.43 2.38 6.14
CA VAL A 24 1.55 2.65 5.24
C VAL A 24 1.04 2.99 3.83
N ALA A 25 0.04 2.25 3.33
CA ALA A 25 -0.55 2.53 2.03
C ALA A 25 -1.21 3.90 1.97
N THR A 26 -2.09 4.22 2.93
CA THR A 26 -2.79 5.51 2.98
C THR A 26 -1.83 6.70 3.18
N ALA A 27 -0.77 6.53 3.98
CA ALA A 27 0.25 7.56 4.13
C ALA A 27 1.08 7.79 2.86
N PHE A 28 1.29 6.76 2.04
CA PHE A 28 1.98 6.88 0.76
C PHE A 28 1.11 7.59 -0.30
N GLU A 29 -0.19 7.29 -0.34
CA GLU A 29 -1.15 7.92 -1.26
C GLU A 29 -1.50 9.36 -0.90
N ASP A 30 -1.24 9.82 0.34
CA ASP A 30 -1.50 11.20 0.77
C ASP A 30 -0.57 12.20 0.05
N THR A 31 -1.01 12.67 -1.11
CA THR A 31 -0.29 13.66 -1.94
C THR A 31 -0.21 15.04 -1.28
N THR A 32 -0.97 15.28 -0.20
CA THR A 32 -0.87 16.53 0.59
C THR A 32 0.19 16.46 1.69
N GLY A 33 0.69 15.26 1.98
CA GLY A 33 1.72 14.99 2.97
C GLY A 33 3.13 15.40 2.54
N ASP A 34 4.10 15.14 3.43
CA ASP A 34 5.51 15.41 3.18
C ASP A 34 6.09 14.42 2.16
N ALA A 35 6.68 14.94 1.08
CA ALA A 35 7.22 14.12 0.00
C ALA A 35 8.37 13.22 0.46
N GLN A 36 9.22 13.70 1.38
CA GLN A 36 10.35 12.91 1.89
C GLN A 36 9.85 11.74 2.74
N ALA A 37 8.87 11.95 3.61
CA ALA A 37 8.24 10.88 4.38
C ALA A 37 7.62 9.82 3.46
N ARG A 38 6.99 10.21 2.35
CA ARG A 38 6.43 9.28 1.36
C ARG A 38 7.53 8.48 0.65
N CYS A 39 8.65 9.11 0.30
CA CYS A 39 9.83 8.41 -0.25
C CYS A 39 10.40 7.36 0.73
N GLU A 40 10.39 7.63 2.03
CA GLU A 40 10.86 6.69 3.06
C GLU A 40 9.98 5.45 3.22
N LEU A 41 8.73 5.50 2.71
CA LEU A 41 7.83 4.36 2.66
C LEU A 41 8.12 3.43 1.48
N LEU A 42 8.88 3.86 0.48
CA LEU A 42 9.28 3.01 -0.64
C LEU A 42 10.30 1.96 -0.20
N ALA A 43 10.21 0.76 -0.78
CA ALA A 43 11.28 -0.21 -0.68
C ALA A 43 12.53 0.35 -1.38
N PRO A 44 13.76 0.04 -0.89
CA PRO A 44 14.98 0.66 -1.43
C PRO A 44 15.16 0.49 -2.94
N ASN A 45 14.78 -0.66 -3.49
CA ASN A 45 14.81 -0.93 -4.93
C ASN A 45 13.73 -0.15 -5.69
N THR A 46 12.53 -0.02 -5.14
CA THR A 46 11.44 0.79 -5.72
C THR A 46 11.79 2.28 -5.72
N LEU A 47 12.42 2.79 -4.65
CA LEU A 47 12.94 4.16 -4.60
C LEU A 47 13.96 4.39 -5.72
N ALA A 48 14.97 3.51 -5.82
CA ALA A 48 16.00 3.64 -6.84
C ALA A 48 15.42 3.57 -8.27
N ALA A 49 14.46 2.67 -8.52
CA ALA A 49 13.79 2.56 -9.81
C ALA A 49 12.98 3.81 -10.15
N LEU A 50 12.27 4.39 -9.18
CA LEU A 50 11.54 5.65 -9.38
C LEU A 50 12.49 6.79 -9.79
N GLU A 51 13.59 6.96 -9.06
CA GLU A 51 14.58 8.00 -9.37
C GLU A 51 15.25 7.81 -10.74
N GLU A 52 15.50 6.56 -11.12
CA GLU A 52 16.06 6.22 -12.44
C GLU A 52 15.07 6.51 -13.57
N ASN A 53 13.82 6.05 -13.44
CA ASN A 53 12.79 6.19 -14.47
C ASN A 53 12.43 7.66 -14.72
N GLU A 54 12.25 8.44 -13.65
CA GLU A 54 11.91 9.86 -13.74
C GLU A 54 13.14 10.73 -13.99
N SER A 55 14.36 10.18 -13.82
CA SER A 55 15.62 10.93 -13.91
C SER A 55 15.68 12.14 -12.96
N GLU A 56 15.02 12.03 -11.80
CA GLU A 56 14.87 13.07 -10.79
C GLU A 56 14.96 12.47 -9.37
N PRO A 57 15.33 13.27 -8.35
CA PRO A 57 15.28 12.81 -6.96
C PRO A 57 13.85 12.42 -6.54
N CYS A 58 13.72 11.44 -5.65
CA CYS A 58 12.41 10.88 -5.28
C CYS A 58 11.41 11.95 -4.84
N VAL A 59 11.85 12.97 -4.10
CA VAL A 59 10.98 14.05 -3.60
C VAL A 59 10.31 14.88 -4.70
N GLU A 60 10.88 14.93 -5.90
CA GLU A 60 10.28 15.56 -7.06
C GLU A 60 9.45 14.54 -7.87
N ALA A 61 10.04 13.38 -8.17
CA ALA A 61 9.38 12.29 -8.89
C ALA A 61 8.04 11.86 -8.26
N ILE A 62 8.01 11.68 -6.93
CA ILE A 62 6.84 11.20 -6.19
C ILE A 62 5.64 12.16 -6.21
N ARG A 63 5.86 13.43 -6.58
CA ARG A 63 4.81 14.44 -6.74
C ARG A 63 4.13 14.37 -8.10
N SER A 64 4.84 13.84 -9.10
CA SER A 64 4.36 13.71 -10.48
C SER A 64 3.59 12.41 -10.73
N LEU A 65 3.68 11.45 -9.79
CA LEU A 65 2.96 10.19 -9.87
C LEU A 65 1.44 10.41 -9.91
N PRO A 66 0.70 9.67 -10.76
CA PRO A 66 -0.75 9.77 -10.87
C PRO A 66 -1.45 9.00 -9.74
N LEU A 67 -1.09 9.28 -8.49
CA LEU A 67 -1.67 8.61 -7.32
C LEU A 67 -3.04 9.19 -7.02
N GLU A 68 -4.05 8.32 -7.08
CA GLU A 68 -5.42 8.66 -6.70
C GLU A 68 -5.70 8.12 -5.31
N ALA A 69 -5.60 8.98 -4.30
CA ALA A 69 -5.97 8.62 -2.94
C ALA A 69 -7.43 8.13 -2.90
N GLY A 70 -7.65 6.99 -2.26
CA GLY A 70 -8.95 6.33 -2.22
C GLY A 70 -9.32 5.82 -0.83
N GLU A 71 -10.58 5.41 -0.68
CA GLU A 71 -10.98 4.64 0.50
C GLU A 71 -10.41 3.22 0.36
N VAL A 72 -9.88 2.67 1.45
CA VAL A 72 -9.36 1.30 1.46
C VAL A 72 -10.53 0.32 1.38
N GLU A 73 -10.58 -0.46 0.30
CA GLU A 73 -11.62 -1.46 0.09
C GLU A 73 -11.26 -2.81 0.72
N SER A 74 -9.98 -3.19 0.64
CA SER A 74 -9.50 -4.47 1.15
C SER A 74 -8.00 -4.46 1.41
N VAL A 75 -7.59 -5.16 2.47
CA VAL A 75 -6.19 -5.44 2.80
C VAL A 75 -6.00 -6.94 2.89
N GLU A 76 -5.03 -7.47 2.16
CA GLU A 76 -4.70 -8.89 2.17
C GLU A 76 -3.22 -9.06 2.51
N VAL A 77 -2.91 -9.95 3.46
CA VAL A 77 -1.54 -10.19 3.93
C VAL A 77 -1.19 -11.67 3.77
N TRP A 78 -0.11 -11.95 3.04
CA TRP A 78 0.43 -13.29 2.82
C TRP A 78 1.87 -13.36 3.31
N GLY A 79 2.03 -13.72 4.59
CA GLY A 79 3.32 -13.79 5.24
C GLY A 79 3.96 -12.41 5.39
N ARG A 80 4.98 -12.14 4.56
CA ARG A 80 5.72 -10.86 4.52
C ARG A 80 5.32 -9.97 3.34
N ASN A 81 4.32 -10.35 2.56
CA ASN A 81 3.82 -9.55 1.45
C ASN A 81 2.38 -9.15 1.73
N ALA A 82 1.95 -8.02 1.19
CA ALA A 82 0.59 -7.55 1.30
C ALA A 82 0.13 -6.82 0.05
N GLN A 83 -1.17 -6.80 -0.14
CA GLN A 83 -1.87 -5.99 -1.13
C GLN A 83 -2.90 -5.11 -0.41
N VAL A 84 -2.96 -3.85 -0.81
CA VAL A 84 -4.04 -2.93 -0.43
C VAL A 84 -4.74 -2.51 -1.70
N ARG A 85 -6.04 -2.73 -1.77
CA ARG A 85 -6.87 -2.17 -2.83
C ARG A 85 -7.62 -0.98 -2.27
N THR A 86 -7.50 0.15 -2.95
CA THR A 86 -8.28 1.35 -2.68
C THR A 86 -9.27 1.57 -3.81
N THR A 87 -10.18 2.53 -3.64
CA THR A 87 -11.09 2.92 -4.73
C THR A 87 -10.38 3.53 -5.93
N GLY A 88 -9.14 4.03 -5.74
CA GLY A 88 -8.35 4.71 -6.78
C GLY A 88 -7.15 3.92 -7.29
N ASP A 89 -6.63 2.97 -6.50
CA ASP A 89 -5.35 2.32 -6.79
C ASP A 89 -5.27 0.90 -6.19
N THR A 90 -4.24 0.14 -6.58
CA THR A 90 -3.77 -1.05 -5.87
C THR A 90 -2.30 -0.88 -5.49
N LEU A 91 -1.99 -1.09 -4.21
CA LEU A 91 -0.63 -1.02 -3.68
C LEU A 91 -0.16 -2.40 -3.26
N PHE A 92 1.12 -2.67 -3.52
CA PHE A 92 1.80 -3.86 -3.03
C PHE A 92 2.88 -3.46 -2.04
N LEU A 93 2.94 -4.20 -0.94
CA LEU A 93 3.88 -3.96 0.15
C LEU A 93 4.65 -5.22 0.51
N SER A 94 5.87 -5.03 1.00
CA SER A 94 6.65 -6.09 1.62
C SER A 94 7.15 -5.67 3.01
N GLN A 95 7.20 -6.62 3.94
CA GLN A 95 7.66 -6.41 5.30
C GLN A 95 9.18 -6.54 5.34
N THR A 96 9.85 -5.45 5.71
CA THR A 96 11.29 -5.41 5.98
C THR A 96 11.55 -5.38 7.48
N ASP A 97 12.81 -5.46 7.89
CA ASP A 97 13.19 -5.32 9.30
C ASP A 97 12.93 -3.88 9.82
N ALA A 98 12.77 -2.91 8.92
CA ALA A 98 12.41 -1.52 9.21
C ALA A 98 10.90 -1.23 9.09
N GLY A 99 10.08 -2.29 8.96
CA GLY A 99 8.63 -2.20 8.77
C GLY A 99 8.17 -2.46 7.34
N TRP A 100 6.88 -2.24 7.08
CA TRP A 100 6.30 -2.39 5.75
C TRP A 100 6.81 -1.30 4.80
N ARG A 101 7.01 -1.68 3.54
CA ARG A 101 7.48 -0.80 2.47
C ARG A 101 6.69 -1.04 1.19
N ILE A 102 6.37 0.03 0.48
CA ILE A 102 5.72 0.00 -0.84
C ILE A 102 6.72 -0.57 -1.86
N THR A 103 6.33 -1.67 -2.50
CA THR A 103 7.11 -2.28 -3.58
C THR A 103 6.54 -1.95 -4.95
N ALA A 104 5.23 -1.70 -5.03
CA ALA A 104 4.57 -1.17 -6.21
C ALA A 104 3.30 -0.38 -5.86
N ALA A 105 2.95 0.61 -6.68
CA ALA A 105 1.78 1.49 -6.55
C ALA A 105 1.40 2.09 -7.91
N ALA A 106 0.27 2.81 -7.98
CA ALA A 106 -0.36 3.24 -9.23
C ALA A 106 -0.53 2.04 -10.17
N CYS A 107 -1.14 0.97 -9.64
CA CYS A 107 -1.30 -0.31 -10.29
C CYS A 107 -2.74 -0.57 -10.72
N GLN A 108 -2.93 -0.80 -12.02
CA GLN A 108 -4.22 -1.13 -12.59
C GLN A 108 -4.36 -2.64 -12.83
N PRO A 109 -5.52 -3.25 -12.53
CA PRO A 109 -5.77 -4.66 -12.83
C PRO A 109 -5.66 -4.94 -14.33
N ASN A 110 -4.90 -5.97 -14.71
CA ASN A 110 -4.66 -6.34 -16.11
C ASN A 110 -5.21 -7.74 -16.44
N GLY A 111 -6.46 -8.00 -16.07
CA GLY A 111 -7.09 -9.32 -16.23
C GLY A 111 -6.34 -10.42 -15.47
N ASP A 112 -5.95 -11.50 -16.17
CA ASP A 112 -5.18 -12.61 -15.62
C ASP A 112 -3.65 -12.38 -15.65
N ALA A 113 -3.19 -11.23 -16.16
CA ALA A 113 -1.78 -10.86 -16.21
C ALA A 113 -1.36 -10.08 -14.95
N PRO A 114 -0.05 -9.90 -14.67
CA PRO A 114 0.42 -9.01 -13.61
C PRO A 114 -0.16 -7.60 -13.77
N TYR A 115 -0.36 -6.91 -12.64
CA TYR A 115 -0.82 -5.53 -12.62
C TYR A 115 0.12 -4.63 -13.45
N ASP A 116 -0.46 -3.64 -14.09
CA ASP A 116 0.29 -2.60 -14.80
C ASP A 116 0.53 -1.45 -13.81
N CYS A 117 1.77 -1.29 -13.36
CA CYS A 117 2.14 -0.38 -12.28
C CYS A 117 3.11 0.69 -12.77
N GLU A 118 2.81 1.96 -12.50
CA GLU A 118 3.72 3.08 -12.78
C GLU A 118 4.90 3.09 -11.80
N VAL A 119 4.67 2.69 -10.55
CA VAL A 119 5.72 2.51 -9.55
C VAL A 119 5.90 1.04 -9.29
N GLN A 120 7.08 0.50 -9.61
CA GLN A 120 7.45 -0.86 -9.24
C GLN A 120 8.95 -0.99 -9.09
N ALA A 121 9.39 -1.96 -8.29
CA ALA A 121 10.78 -2.39 -8.30
C ALA A 121 11.15 -2.90 -9.69
N GLY A 122 12.24 -2.38 -10.26
CA GLY A 122 12.88 -2.90 -11.47
C GLY A 122 13.61 -4.22 -11.27
#